data_AF-A0A7S3NLZ9-F1
#
_entry.id   AF-A0A7S3NLZ9-F1
#
_cell.length_a   1.000
_cell.length_b   1.000
_cell.length_c   1.000
_cell.angle_alpha   90.00
_cell.angle_beta   90.00
_cell.angle_gamma   90.00
#
_symmetry.space_group_name_H-M   'P 1'
#
loop_
_entity.id
_entity.type
_entity.pdbx_description
1 polymer ?
#
loop_
_entity_poly.entity_id
_entity_poly.type
_entity_poly.pdbx_seq_one_letter_code
_entity_poly.pdbx_strand_id
1 'polypeptide(L)'
;MFIFQNKSLGFVLTLYLRSIFALSLNVPTNEQPKVWVCCNRWCRERGASIPLGAAIALTAGQDVTVAPHRCFGRCTIGPNVAALNNNGTVLEYHRVDSVEKISAILSRLGTQIDWHQAQSLEFSVQAGRVAEKQPELAIAAHTAAIETGREDQAAVALVGRAEARLSLASTHADRIARRIRSLRQGRSTNKYLIRSKIINFFATTLSVKKNEPFLSNENNHDSLNIEKENHLIKSTNEWWNLSNLKSVLTSEGAKIRRRASASIAALRFRRQDVVALASPATIIAVKALAEDLLYDDATIAALEFHSKMFEIEVRRALDDALQAAKLLPSYARVWRVASQALTTIGADQATAHQFSQLATDLDLASSDQDYFNDADDDEDDEDDYYATPSSSSQSTTSNNDKATTQGEYDDEDLTTETEHLKYTPIQQHNDISK
;
A
#
# COMPACT_ATOMS: atom_id res chain seq x y z
N MET A 1 85.16 -41.81 -3.66
CA MET A 1 83.71 -41.96 -3.45
C MET A 1 83.21 -40.65 -2.86
N PHE A 2 82.65 -39.75 -3.69
CA PHE A 2 82.16 -38.45 -3.24
C PHE A 2 80.63 -38.46 -3.16
N ILE A 3 80.09 -38.28 -1.95
CA ILE A 3 78.64 -38.16 -1.72
C ILE A 3 78.31 -36.67 -1.66
N PHE A 4 77.82 -36.12 -2.78
CA PHE A 4 77.31 -34.75 -2.81
C PHE A 4 75.92 -34.68 -2.14
N GLN A 5 75.84 -34.13 -0.93
CA GLN A 5 74.57 -33.83 -0.26
C GLN A 5 73.89 -32.62 -0.91
N ASN A 6 73.17 -32.83 -2.01
CA ASN A 6 72.52 -31.77 -2.76
C ASN A 6 71.15 -31.37 -2.16
N LYS A 7 71.18 -30.76 -0.96
CA LYS A 7 69.97 -30.39 -0.18
C LYS A 7 69.05 -29.36 -0.85
N SER A 8 69.54 -28.64 -1.87
CA SER A 8 68.77 -27.64 -2.62
C SER A 8 67.71 -28.26 -3.54
N LEU A 9 67.98 -29.44 -4.13
CA LEU A 9 67.09 -30.04 -5.14
C LEU A 9 65.71 -30.41 -4.57
N GLY A 10 65.68 -30.92 -3.33
CA GLY A 10 64.44 -31.31 -2.65
C GLY A 10 63.52 -30.12 -2.34
N PHE A 11 64.10 -28.95 -2.03
CA PHE A 11 63.31 -27.74 -1.74
C PHE A 11 62.63 -27.19 -3.00
N VAL A 12 63.36 -27.14 -4.13
CA VAL A 12 62.82 -26.73 -5.43
C VAL A 12 61.71 -27.70 -5.88
N LEU A 13 61.93 -29.02 -5.77
CA LEU A 13 60.93 -30.02 -6.14
C LEU A 13 59.67 -29.94 -5.26
N THR A 14 59.81 -29.66 -3.97
CA THR A 14 58.67 -29.50 -3.04
C THR A 14 57.84 -28.24 -3.38
N LEU A 15 58.49 -27.13 -3.73
CA LEU A 15 57.80 -25.92 -4.20
C LEU A 15 57.07 -26.17 -5.52
N TYR A 16 57.71 -26.87 -6.47
CA TYR A 16 57.14 -27.17 -7.78
C TYR A 16 55.94 -28.14 -7.68
N LEU A 17 56.03 -29.15 -6.81
CA LEU A 17 54.90 -30.06 -6.56
C LEU A 17 53.76 -29.37 -5.81
N ARG A 18 54.03 -28.41 -4.91
CA ARG A 18 52.99 -27.59 -4.27
C ARG A 18 52.28 -26.66 -5.25
N SER A 19 52.98 -26.05 -6.21
CA SER A 19 52.33 -25.24 -7.24
C SER A 19 51.55 -26.09 -8.24
N ILE A 20 52.01 -27.29 -8.60
CA ILE A 20 51.23 -28.23 -9.41
C ILE A 20 49.97 -28.71 -8.66
N PHE A 21 50.05 -29.06 -7.37
CA PHE A 21 48.87 -29.44 -6.58
C PHE A 21 47.87 -28.29 -6.39
N ALA A 22 48.35 -27.05 -6.22
CA ALA A 22 47.49 -25.87 -6.18
C ALA A 22 46.78 -25.60 -7.52
N LEU A 23 47.39 -25.98 -8.65
CA LEU A 23 46.78 -25.90 -9.98
C LEU A 23 45.82 -27.07 -10.28
N SER A 24 46.05 -28.25 -9.71
CA SER A 24 45.20 -29.44 -9.93
C SER A 24 43.93 -29.51 -9.06
N LEU A 25 43.71 -28.56 -8.14
CA LEU A 25 42.48 -28.49 -7.34
C LEU A 25 41.42 -27.54 -7.89
N ASN A 26 41.72 -26.76 -8.94
CA ASN A 26 40.72 -26.11 -9.77
C ASN A 26 40.12 -27.12 -10.79
N VAL A 27 39.61 -28.25 -10.28
CA VAL A 27 38.55 -28.95 -11.01
C VAL A 27 37.32 -28.07 -10.86
N PRO A 28 36.76 -27.47 -11.94
CA PRO A 28 35.52 -26.73 -11.81
C PRO A 28 34.45 -27.72 -11.39
N THR A 29 34.05 -27.68 -10.12
CA THR A 29 32.79 -28.27 -9.71
C THR A 29 31.74 -27.49 -10.49
N ASN A 30 31.00 -28.19 -11.35
CA ASN A 30 29.98 -27.58 -12.21
C ASN A 30 28.73 -27.29 -11.36
N GLU A 31 28.93 -26.53 -10.29
CA GLU A 31 27.93 -26.08 -9.35
C GLU A 31 27.16 -24.94 -10.00
N GLN A 32 25.84 -25.14 -10.14
CA GLN A 32 24.94 -24.13 -10.66
C GLN A 32 25.04 -22.86 -9.82
N PRO A 33 25.08 -21.65 -10.44
CA PRO A 33 25.07 -20.39 -9.73
C PRO A 33 23.95 -20.32 -8.69
N LYS A 34 24.27 -19.82 -7.50
CA LYS A 34 23.29 -19.62 -6.42
C LYS A 34 23.39 -18.22 -5.85
N VAL A 35 22.26 -17.62 -5.51
CA VAL A 35 22.14 -16.32 -4.86
C VAL A 35 21.31 -16.47 -3.60
N TRP A 36 21.89 -16.10 -2.47
CA TRP A 36 21.24 -16.12 -1.16
C TRP A 36 21.03 -14.70 -0.65
N VAL A 37 19.79 -14.33 -0.35
CA VAL A 37 19.46 -13.00 0.16
C VAL A 37 19.06 -13.07 1.64
N CYS A 38 19.69 -12.25 2.48
CA CYS A 38 19.42 -12.25 3.92
C CYS A 38 18.01 -11.72 4.23
N CYS A 39 17.13 -12.61 4.67
CA CYS A 39 15.74 -12.32 5.00
C CYS A 39 15.48 -12.22 6.51
N ASN A 40 16.53 -12.16 7.35
CA ASN A 40 16.37 -11.83 8.77
C ASN A 40 15.69 -10.46 8.94
N ARG A 41 14.93 -10.29 10.04
CA ARG A 41 14.22 -9.06 10.44
C ARG A 41 15.00 -7.78 10.15
N TRP A 42 16.22 -7.65 10.67
CA TRP A 42 17.07 -6.46 10.49
C TRP A 42 17.40 -6.13 9.02
N CYS A 43 17.49 -7.12 8.14
CA CYS A 43 17.70 -6.91 6.71
C CYS A 43 16.38 -6.60 6.00
N ARG A 44 15.26 -7.23 6.40
CA ARG A 44 13.91 -6.89 5.89
C ARG A 44 13.51 -5.45 6.21
N GLU A 45 13.78 -4.99 7.45
CA GLU A 45 13.59 -3.59 7.88
C GLU A 45 14.43 -2.59 7.05
N ARG A 46 15.51 -3.06 6.42
CA ARG A 46 16.35 -2.28 5.49
C ARG A 46 16.06 -2.55 4.00
N GLY A 47 14.93 -3.17 3.69
CA GLY A 47 14.49 -3.38 2.31
C GLY A 47 15.07 -4.59 1.59
N ALA A 48 15.50 -5.66 2.30
CA ALA A 48 15.99 -6.90 1.67
C ALA A 48 14.97 -7.63 0.76
N SER A 49 13.69 -7.24 0.79
CA SER A 49 12.70 -7.65 -0.21
C SER A 49 13.05 -7.17 -1.62
N ILE A 50 13.74 -6.03 -1.77
CA ILE A 50 14.19 -5.48 -3.07
C ILE A 50 15.19 -6.43 -3.75
N PRO A 51 16.37 -6.74 -3.18
CA PRO A 51 17.33 -7.65 -3.81
C PRO A 51 16.77 -9.08 -3.97
N LEU A 52 15.92 -9.57 -3.07
CA LEU A 52 15.30 -10.89 -3.24
C LEU A 52 14.34 -10.91 -4.44
N GLY A 53 13.37 -10.01 -4.47
CA GLY A 53 12.38 -9.95 -5.55
C GLY A 53 13.02 -9.65 -6.91
N ALA A 54 14.01 -8.75 -6.93
CA ALA A 54 14.75 -8.43 -8.15
C ALA A 54 15.66 -9.59 -8.61
N ALA A 55 16.30 -10.33 -7.70
CA ALA A 55 17.04 -11.53 -8.08
C ALA A 55 16.11 -12.57 -8.72
N ILE A 56 15.00 -12.92 -8.06
CA ILE A 56 14.01 -13.88 -8.58
C ILE A 56 13.48 -13.47 -9.96
N ALA A 57 13.12 -12.20 -10.13
CA ALA A 57 12.57 -11.70 -11.39
C ALA A 57 13.59 -11.71 -12.54
N LEU A 58 14.83 -11.30 -12.28
CA LEU A 58 15.89 -11.22 -13.31
C LEU A 58 16.50 -12.57 -13.67
N THR A 59 16.38 -13.59 -12.80
CA THR A 59 16.84 -14.96 -13.08
C THR A 59 15.73 -15.88 -13.58
N ALA A 60 14.50 -15.37 -13.77
CA ALA A 60 13.37 -16.18 -14.23
C ALA A 60 13.69 -16.84 -15.60
N GLY A 61 13.68 -18.18 -15.64
CA GLY A 61 14.03 -18.96 -16.83
C GLY A 61 15.53 -19.17 -17.07
N GLN A 62 16.40 -18.78 -16.14
CA GLN A 62 17.85 -19.01 -16.20
C GLN A 62 18.29 -20.06 -15.16
N ASP A 63 19.45 -20.69 -15.38
CA ASP A 63 20.02 -21.69 -14.46
C ASP A 63 20.76 -21.01 -13.28
N VAL A 64 20.02 -20.22 -12.50
CA VAL A 64 20.50 -19.53 -11.30
C VAL A 64 19.49 -19.75 -10.18
N THR A 65 19.89 -20.46 -9.12
CA THR A 65 19.02 -20.66 -7.95
C THR A 65 19.02 -19.42 -7.08
N VAL A 66 17.85 -18.82 -6.83
CA VAL A 66 17.70 -17.72 -5.86
C VAL A 66 16.94 -18.22 -4.64
N ALA A 67 17.51 -18.01 -3.44
CA ALA A 67 16.92 -18.47 -2.19
C ALA A 67 16.95 -17.37 -1.09
N PRO A 68 15.91 -17.30 -0.22
CA PRO A 68 16.01 -16.57 1.03
C PRO A 68 17.01 -17.27 1.97
N HIS A 69 17.65 -16.50 2.85
CA HIS A 69 18.65 -17.02 3.80
C HIS A 69 18.49 -16.36 5.18
N ARG A 70 18.90 -17.07 6.24
CA ARG A 70 18.99 -16.55 7.63
C ARG A 70 20.11 -15.47 7.73
N CYS A 71 20.40 -14.90 8.92
CA CYS A 71 21.41 -13.82 9.02
C CYS A 71 22.84 -14.33 8.77
N PHE A 72 23.58 -13.70 7.84
CA PHE A 72 25.02 -13.91 7.63
C PHE A 72 25.91 -13.30 8.74
N GLY A 73 25.43 -13.17 9.98
CA GLY A 73 26.12 -12.48 11.09
C GLY A 73 26.35 -10.96 10.95
N ARG A 74 26.27 -10.41 9.72
CA ARG A 74 26.59 -9.02 9.38
C ARG A 74 25.36 -8.11 9.24
N CYS A 75 24.31 -8.38 10.02
CA CYS A 75 23.02 -7.68 9.87
C CYS A 75 23.10 -6.14 10.12
N THR A 76 24.16 -5.64 10.77
CA THR A 76 24.45 -4.20 10.96
C THR A 76 24.80 -3.44 9.66
N ILE A 77 25.20 -4.14 8.59
CA ILE A 77 25.53 -3.56 7.27
C ILE A 77 24.65 -4.10 6.13
N GLY A 78 23.54 -4.76 6.46
CA GLY A 78 22.59 -5.25 5.47
C GLY A 78 21.81 -4.15 4.73
N PRO A 79 21.09 -4.49 3.64
CA PRO A 79 20.82 -5.85 3.16
C PRO A 79 22.08 -6.58 2.65
N ASN A 80 22.16 -7.87 2.95
CA ASN A 80 23.31 -8.72 2.62
C ASN A 80 22.89 -9.79 1.61
N VAL A 81 23.76 -10.04 0.64
CA VAL A 81 23.58 -11.06 -0.40
C VAL A 81 24.88 -11.87 -0.49
N ALA A 82 24.77 -13.19 -0.57
CA ALA A 82 25.90 -14.06 -0.93
C ALA A 82 25.62 -14.69 -2.30
N ALA A 83 26.65 -14.90 -3.11
CA ALA A 83 26.52 -15.56 -4.41
C ALA A 83 27.62 -16.59 -4.64
N LEU A 84 27.23 -17.79 -5.06
CA LEU A 84 28.12 -18.86 -5.51
C LEU A 84 28.40 -18.68 -7.01
N ASN A 85 29.67 -18.59 -7.38
CA ASN A 85 30.10 -18.56 -8.78
C ASN A 85 30.44 -19.96 -9.32
N ASN A 86 30.63 -20.05 -10.63
CA ASN A 86 30.95 -21.29 -11.37
C ASN A 86 32.30 -21.94 -10.97
N ASN A 87 33.08 -21.29 -10.10
CA ASN A 87 34.35 -21.79 -9.57
C ASN A 87 34.20 -22.28 -8.11
N GLY A 88 32.98 -22.55 -7.64
CA GLY A 88 32.69 -22.96 -6.26
C GLY A 88 32.99 -21.89 -5.20
N THR A 89 33.25 -20.64 -5.60
CA THR A 89 33.62 -19.56 -4.67
C THR A 89 32.39 -18.75 -4.27
N VAL A 90 32.15 -18.64 -2.96
CA VAL A 90 31.11 -17.77 -2.40
C VAL A 90 31.64 -16.34 -2.26
N LEU A 91 30.90 -15.37 -2.82
CA LEU A 91 31.16 -13.94 -2.76
C LEU A 91 30.08 -13.26 -1.91
N GLU A 92 30.48 -12.56 -0.84
CA GLU A 92 29.57 -11.77 -0.01
C GLU A 92 29.48 -10.30 -0.47
N TYR A 93 28.26 -9.77 -0.45
CA TYR A 93 27.93 -8.38 -0.78
C TYR A 93 27.09 -7.78 0.35
N HIS A 94 27.32 -6.50 0.63
CA HIS A 94 26.68 -5.75 1.72
C HIS A 94 26.04 -4.47 1.17
N ARG A 95 25.04 -3.93 1.87
CA ARG A 95 24.24 -2.75 1.45
C ARG A 95 23.66 -2.91 0.03
N VAL A 96 23.09 -4.08 -0.27
CA VAL A 96 22.46 -4.39 -1.57
C VAL A 96 20.98 -3.96 -1.53
N ASP A 97 20.71 -2.69 -1.82
CA ASP A 97 19.43 -1.99 -1.59
C ASP A 97 18.78 -1.42 -2.87
N SER A 98 19.30 -1.76 -4.06
CA SER A 98 18.81 -1.35 -5.38
C SER A 98 18.82 -2.48 -6.40
N VAL A 99 18.04 -2.33 -7.48
CA VAL A 99 17.99 -3.30 -8.58
C VAL A 99 19.29 -3.30 -9.39
N GLU A 100 19.92 -2.12 -9.53
CA GLU A 100 21.23 -1.98 -10.14
C GLU A 100 22.30 -2.86 -9.47
N LYS A 101 22.37 -2.85 -8.13
CA LYS A 101 23.36 -3.63 -7.38
C LYS A 101 23.16 -5.13 -7.54
N ILE A 102 21.92 -5.63 -7.55
CA ILE A 102 21.67 -7.06 -7.78
C ILE A 102 21.93 -7.45 -9.24
N SER A 103 21.61 -6.58 -10.21
CA SER A 103 21.94 -6.79 -11.63
C SER A 103 23.44 -6.91 -11.86
N ALA A 104 24.23 -6.06 -11.17
CA ALA A 104 25.69 -6.12 -11.20
C ALA A 104 26.27 -7.39 -10.53
N ILE A 105 25.61 -7.93 -9.50
CA ILE A 105 25.99 -9.23 -8.89
C ILE A 105 25.71 -10.36 -9.89
N LEU A 106 24.49 -10.44 -10.43
CA LEU A 106 24.08 -11.47 -11.39
C LEU A 106 24.95 -11.44 -12.66
N SER A 107 25.29 -10.26 -13.18
CA SER A 107 26.19 -10.11 -14.33
C SER A 107 27.60 -10.70 -14.07
N ARG A 108 28.09 -10.64 -12.82
CA ARG A 108 29.37 -11.28 -12.43
C ARG A 108 29.28 -12.80 -12.32
N LEU A 109 28.08 -13.37 -12.22
CA LEU A 109 27.82 -14.81 -12.31
C LEU A 109 27.66 -15.29 -13.76
N GLY A 110 27.71 -14.38 -14.75
CA GLY A 110 27.45 -14.69 -16.15
C GLY A 110 25.97 -14.76 -16.52
N THR A 111 25.07 -14.36 -15.62
CA THR A 111 23.62 -14.23 -15.89
C THR A 111 23.38 -13.17 -16.97
N GLN A 112 22.53 -13.47 -17.96
CA GLN A 112 22.13 -12.48 -18.96
C GLN A 112 21.03 -11.59 -18.37
N ILE A 113 21.28 -10.28 -18.28
CA ILE A 113 20.32 -9.34 -17.68
C ILE A 113 19.49 -8.67 -18.78
N ASP A 114 18.17 -8.82 -18.72
CA ASP A 114 17.26 -7.94 -19.45
C ASP A 114 17.21 -6.58 -18.74
N TRP A 115 17.80 -5.57 -19.38
CA TRP A 115 17.87 -4.22 -18.84
C TRP A 115 16.52 -3.50 -18.83
N HIS A 116 15.56 -3.84 -19.69
CA HIS A 116 14.19 -3.32 -19.61
C HIS A 116 13.47 -3.89 -18.38
N GLN A 117 13.68 -5.18 -18.10
CA GLN A 117 13.15 -5.83 -16.91
C GLN A 117 13.77 -5.25 -15.62
N ALA A 118 15.09 -5.01 -15.60
CA ALA A 118 15.77 -4.35 -14.48
C ALA A 118 15.28 -2.90 -14.28
N GLN A 119 15.09 -2.14 -15.36
CA GLN A 119 14.59 -0.76 -15.32
C GLN A 119 13.15 -0.68 -14.79
N SER A 120 12.27 -1.59 -15.22
CA SER A 120 10.88 -1.68 -14.74
C SER A 120 10.79 -1.99 -13.24
N LEU A 121 11.65 -2.89 -12.74
CA LEU A 121 11.77 -3.17 -11.31
C LEU A 121 12.25 -1.95 -10.54
N GLU A 122 13.28 -1.23 -11.02
CA GLU A 122 13.81 -0.05 -10.35
C GLU A 122 12.76 1.08 -10.28
N PHE A 123 12.01 1.33 -11.35
CA PHE A 123 10.86 2.24 -11.31
C PHE A 123 9.76 1.79 -10.33
N SER A 124 9.48 0.48 -10.25
CA SER A 124 8.50 -0.06 -9.29
C SER A 124 8.96 0.09 -7.84
N VAL A 125 10.27 -0.05 -7.57
CA VAL A 125 10.90 0.21 -6.27
C VAL A 125 10.83 1.69 -5.91
N GLN A 126 11.13 2.58 -6.85
CA GLN A 126 11.01 4.03 -6.68
C GLN A 126 9.56 4.44 -6.36
N ALA A 127 8.59 3.88 -7.07
CA ALA A 127 7.16 4.11 -6.81
C ALA A 127 6.78 3.68 -5.37
N GLY A 128 7.20 2.48 -4.94
CA GLY A 128 6.97 1.98 -3.58
C GLY A 128 7.55 2.87 -2.49
N ARG A 129 8.71 3.50 -2.71
CA ARG A 129 9.34 4.44 -1.77
C ARG A 129 8.54 5.74 -1.58
N VAL A 130 7.72 6.14 -2.55
CA VAL A 130 6.99 7.42 -2.53
C VAL A 130 5.46 7.29 -2.41
N ALA A 131 4.91 6.08 -2.59
CA ALA A 131 3.46 5.81 -2.66
C ALA A 131 2.61 6.39 -1.51
N GLU A 132 3.10 6.34 -0.27
CA GLU A 132 2.36 6.85 0.89
C GLU A 132 2.31 8.38 0.97
N LYS A 133 3.39 9.05 0.54
CA LYS A 133 3.61 10.50 0.79
C LYS A 133 3.37 11.36 -0.43
N GLN A 134 3.64 10.82 -1.62
CA GLN A 134 3.63 11.52 -2.90
C GLN A 134 3.01 10.61 -3.98
N PRO A 135 1.70 10.33 -3.91
CA PRO A 135 1.04 9.37 -4.80
C PRO A 135 1.16 9.77 -6.28
N GLU A 136 1.24 11.06 -6.59
CA GLU A 136 1.47 11.59 -7.94
C GLU A 136 2.82 11.10 -8.53
N LEU A 137 3.89 11.07 -7.73
CA LEU A 137 5.19 10.52 -8.15
C LEU A 137 5.15 8.99 -8.28
N ALA A 138 4.40 8.30 -7.41
CA ALA A 138 4.22 6.85 -7.54
C ALA A 138 3.46 6.47 -8.82
N ILE A 139 2.44 7.25 -9.20
CA ILE A 139 1.72 7.09 -10.46
C ILE A 139 2.66 7.30 -11.66
N ALA A 140 3.52 8.32 -11.61
CA ALA A 140 4.51 8.58 -12.66
C ALA A 140 5.53 7.43 -12.77
N ALA A 141 6.10 6.99 -11.65
CA ALA A 141 7.09 5.90 -11.62
C ALA A 141 6.48 4.56 -12.07
N HIS A 142 5.28 4.18 -11.63
CA HIS A 142 4.61 2.99 -12.16
C HIS A 142 4.23 3.11 -13.64
N THR A 143 3.96 4.32 -14.14
CA THR A 143 3.74 4.54 -15.58
C THR A 143 5.02 4.32 -16.37
N ALA A 144 6.15 4.86 -15.91
CA ALA A 144 7.46 4.60 -16.50
C ALA A 144 7.86 3.10 -16.46
N ALA A 145 7.47 2.36 -15.41
CA ALA A 145 7.63 0.91 -15.36
C ALA A 145 6.84 0.20 -16.46
N ILE A 146 5.56 0.56 -16.66
CA ILE A 146 4.70 -0.01 -17.72
C ILE A 146 5.24 0.35 -19.12
N GLU A 147 5.76 1.57 -19.30
CA GLU A 147 6.33 2.05 -20.56
C GLU A 147 7.62 1.32 -21.00
N THR A 148 8.24 0.50 -20.12
CA THR A 148 9.33 -0.40 -20.52
C THR A 148 8.89 -1.54 -21.46
N GLY A 149 7.58 -1.82 -21.58
CA GLY A 149 7.04 -2.87 -22.44
C GLY A 149 7.10 -4.29 -21.86
N ARG A 150 7.49 -4.46 -20.60
CA ARG A 150 7.59 -5.78 -19.93
C ARG A 150 6.23 -6.25 -19.40
N GLU A 151 5.50 -7.03 -20.19
CA GLU A 151 4.15 -7.53 -19.86
C GLU A 151 4.09 -8.31 -18.52
N ASP A 152 5.14 -9.09 -18.23
CA ASP A 152 5.31 -9.85 -16.98
C ASP A 152 5.29 -8.96 -15.72
N GLN A 153 5.69 -7.70 -15.86
CA GLN A 153 5.74 -6.73 -14.75
C GLN A 153 4.68 -5.64 -14.86
N ALA A 154 4.16 -5.39 -16.06
CA ALA A 154 3.10 -4.42 -16.32
C ALA A 154 1.88 -4.65 -15.42
N ALA A 155 1.50 -5.91 -15.17
CA ALA A 155 0.41 -6.26 -14.27
C ALA A 155 0.66 -5.79 -12.82
N VAL A 156 1.86 -5.98 -12.28
CA VAL A 156 2.23 -5.57 -10.92
C VAL A 156 2.32 -4.04 -10.83
N ALA A 157 2.91 -3.40 -11.85
CA ALA A 157 2.99 -1.93 -11.93
C ALA A 157 1.59 -1.28 -12.08
N LEU A 158 0.66 -1.89 -12.81
CA LEU A 158 -0.73 -1.46 -12.92
C LEU A 158 -1.46 -1.53 -11.56
N VAL A 159 -1.27 -2.60 -10.78
CA VAL A 159 -1.82 -2.70 -9.41
C VAL A 159 -1.26 -1.58 -8.52
N GLY A 160 0.05 -1.37 -8.53
CA GLY A 160 0.69 -0.29 -7.76
C GLY A 160 0.19 1.11 -8.19
N ARG A 161 0.01 1.33 -9.49
CA ARG A 161 -0.57 2.58 -10.02
C ARG A 161 -2.02 2.78 -9.57
N ALA A 162 -2.83 1.73 -9.58
CA ALA A 162 -4.20 1.76 -9.10
C ALA A 162 -4.27 2.10 -7.60
N GLU A 163 -3.42 1.50 -6.76
CA GLU A 163 -3.33 1.83 -5.34
C GLU A 163 -2.89 3.29 -5.10
N ALA A 164 -1.88 3.77 -5.85
CA ALA A 164 -1.45 5.17 -5.78
C ALA A 164 -2.56 6.14 -6.22
N ARG A 165 -3.36 5.79 -7.23
CA ARG A 165 -4.57 6.55 -7.65
C ARG A 165 -5.65 6.58 -6.56
N LEU A 166 -5.90 5.46 -5.87
CA LEU A 166 -6.82 5.43 -4.71
C LEU A 166 -6.28 6.29 -3.53
N SER A 167 -4.96 6.33 -3.33
CA SER A 167 -4.32 7.22 -2.35
C SER A 167 -4.52 8.70 -2.72
N LEU A 168 -4.30 9.07 -3.99
CA LEU A 168 -4.55 10.42 -4.51
C LEU A 168 -6.03 10.83 -4.40
N ALA A 169 -6.94 9.92 -4.75
CA ALA A 169 -8.37 10.12 -4.53
C ALA A 169 -8.70 10.39 -3.06
N SER A 170 -8.13 9.62 -2.11
CA SER A 170 -8.32 9.87 -0.68
C SER A 170 -7.84 11.26 -0.24
N THR A 171 -6.76 11.77 -0.84
CA THR A 171 -6.28 13.14 -0.63
C THR A 171 -7.28 14.19 -1.10
N HIS A 172 -7.99 13.96 -2.22
CA HIS A 172 -9.09 14.82 -2.67
C HIS A 172 -10.30 14.75 -1.72
N ALA A 173 -10.68 13.55 -1.28
CA ALA A 173 -11.74 13.35 -0.28
C ALA A 173 -11.45 14.12 1.03
N ASP A 174 -10.21 14.09 1.52
CA ASP A 174 -9.80 14.86 2.70
C ASP A 174 -9.82 16.38 2.49
N ARG A 175 -9.56 16.87 1.27
CA ARG A 175 -9.72 18.30 0.94
C ARG A 175 -11.19 18.70 0.95
N ILE A 176 -12.08 17.87 0.39
CA ILE A 176 -13.54 18.05 0.44
C ILE A 176 -14.03 18.06 1.91
N ALA A 177 -13.64 17.04 2.69
CA ALA A 177 -14.04 16.90 4.09
C ALA A 177 -13.51 18.04 4.98
N ARG A 178 -12.32 18.60 4.70
CA ARG A 178 -11.81 19.80 5.39
C ARG A 178 -12.63 21.05 5.04
N ARG A 179 -12.97 21.26 3.76
CA ARG A 179 -13.83 22.38 3.33
C ARG A 179 -15.24 22.27 3.95
N ILE A 180 -15.87 21.09 3.92
CA ILE A 180 -17.17 20.87 4.59
C ILE A 180 -17.09 21.18 6.10
N ARG A 181 -15.98 20.85 6.76
CA ARG A 181 -15.75 21.20 8.17
C ARG A 181 -15.56 22.70 8.40
N SER A 182 -14.80 23.41 7.57
CA SER A 182 -14.64 24.87 7.72
C SER A 182 -15.96 25.61 7.49
N LEU A 183 -16.77 25.19 6.52
CA LEU A 183 -18.13 25.71 6.29
C LEU A 183 -19.06 25.53 7.50
N ARG A 184 -18.92 24.43 8.24
CA ARG A 184 -19.65 24.22 9.52
C ARG A 184 -19.13 25.10 10.66
N GLN A 185 -17.84 25.41 10.69
CA GLN A 185 -17.20 26.17 11.79
C GLN A 185 -17.31 27.68 11.61
N GLY A 186 -17.19 28.21 10.39
CA GLY A 186 -17.22 29.64 10.07
C GLY A 186 -18.55 30.36 10.31
N ARG A 187 -19.56 29.68 10.87
CA ARG A 187 -20.87 30.25 11.21
C ARG A 187 -21.22 30.02 12.67
N SER A 188 -20.55 30.73 13.58
CA SER A 188 -20.99 30.85 14.97
C SER A 188 -22.28 31.67 15.11
N THR A 189 -22.53 32.61 14.19
CA THR A 189 -23.60 33.62 14.27
C THR A 189 -24.97 33.19 13.74
N ASN A 190 -25.07 32.14 12.91
CA ASN A 190 -26.36 31.70 12.33
C ASN A 190 -26.57 30.17 12.35
N LYS A 191 -26.18 29.53 13.47
CA LYS A 191 -26.20 28.07 13.69
C LYS A 191 -27.58 27.41 13.53
N TYR A 192 -28.67 28.11 13.81
CA TYR A 192 -30.00 27.49 13.93
C TYR A 192 -30.69 27.27 12.58
N LEU A 193 -30.60 28.24 11.66
CA LEU A 193 -31.27 28.16 10.34
C LEU A 193 -30.68 27.05 9.47
N ILE A 194 -29.35 26.92 9.50
CA ILE A 194 -28.59 25.93 8.72
C ILE A 194 -28.85 24.52 9.27
N ARG A 195 -28.86 24.37 10.59
CA ARG A 195 -29.08 23.07 11.24
C ARG A 195 -30.50 22.54 10.99
N SER A 196 -31.51 23.40 10.79
CA SER A 196 -32.84 22.93 10.37
C SER A 196 -32.87 22.51 8.90
N LYS A 197 -32.29 23.30 7.97
CA LYS A 197 -32.21 22.95 6.54
C LYS A 197 -31.46 21.63 6.30
N ILE A 198 -30.27 21.45 6.90
CA ILE A 198 -29.48 20.21 6.78
C ILE A 198 -30.25 19.00 7.32
N ILE A 199 -30.85 19.11 8.51
CA ILE A 199 -31.58 17.99 9.11
C ILE A 199 -32.80 17.60 8.27
N ASN A 200 -33.54 18.58 7.75
CA ASN A 200 -34.67 18.30 6.86
C ASN A 200 -34.20 17.65 5.56
N PHE A 201 -33.13 18.16 4.92
CA PHE A 201 -32.61 17.60 3.67
C PHE A 201 -32.23 16.12 3.83
N PHE A 202 -31.37 15.78 4.81
CA PHE A 202 -30.94 14.39 5.04
C PHE A 202 -32.10 13.48 5.46
N ALA A 203 -33.08 14.00 6.21
CA ALA A 203 -34.31 13.24 6.52
C ALA A 203 -35.10 12.91 5.25
N THR A 204 -35.19 13.83 4.28
CA THR A 204 -35.85 13.57 2.99
C THR A 204 -35.06 12.56 2.16
N THR A 205 -33.74 12.73 1.99
CA THR A 205 -32.93 11.80 1.16
C THR A 205 -32.91 10.38 1.72
N LEU A 206 -32.89 10.22 3.05
CA LEU A 206 -32.92 8.91 3.70
C LEU A 206 -34.32 8.29 3.75
N SER A 207 -35.40 9.09 3.80
CA SER A 207 -36.76 8.57 3.64
C SER A 207 -37.05 8.06 2.23
N VAL A 208 -36.51 8.71 1.19
CA VAL A 208 -36.66 8.23 -0.20
C VAL A 208 -36.09 6.81 -0.35
N LYS A 209 -34.91 6.53 0.24
CA LYS A 209 -34.33 5.16 0.29
C LYS A 209 -35.11 4.14 1.12
N LYS A 210 -36.11 4.55 1.91
CA LYS A 210 -37.00 3.65 2.65
C LYS A 210 -38.28 3.29 1.91
N ASN A 211 -38.58 3.99 0.80
CA ASN A 211 -39.79 3.84 0.02
C ASN A 211 -39.54 3.25 -1.38
N GLU A 212 -38.33 2.76 -1.67
CA GLU A 212 -38.15 1.85 -2.82
C GLU A 212 -38.88 0.53 -2.48
N PRO A 213 -39.88 0.11 -3.27
CA PRO A 213 -40.60 -1.12 -3.00
C PRO A 213 -39.66 -2.31 -3.20
N PHE A 214 -39.43 -3.05 -2.12
CA PHE A 214 -38.90 -4.40 -2.20
C PHE A 214 -39.83 -5.21 -3.10
N LEU A 215 -39.36 -5.63 -4.28
CA LEU A 215 -40.09 -6.56 -5.13
C LEU A 215 -39.99 -7.96 -4.51
N SER A 216 -40.74 -8.16 -3.43
CA SER A 216 -41.02 -9.49 -2.88
C SER A 216 -41.89 -10.25 -3.86
N ASN A 217 -41.25 -11.17 -4.59
CA ASN A 217 -41.92 -12.13 -5.47
C ASN A 217 -42.66 -13.17 -4.62
N GLU A 218 -43.94 -12.94 -4.32
CA GLU A 218 -44.78 -13.96 -3.69
C GLU A 218 -46.22 -13.90 -4.24
N ASN A 219 -46.64 -15.01 -4.86
CA ASN A 219 -48.04 -15.25 -5.17
C ASN A 219 -48.78 -15.59 -3.87
N ASN A 220 -49.88 -14.90 -3.55
CA ASN A 220 -51.07 -15.57 -3.04
C ASN A 220 -52.33 -14.69 -3.03
N HIS A 221 -53.47 -15.38 -3.10
CA HIS A 221 -54.82 -14.89 -2.81
C HIS A 221 -54.85 -14.12 -1.47
N ASP A 222 -55.57 -13.01 -1.30
CA ASP A 222 -57.04 -12.98 -1.39
C ASP A 222 -57.63 -11.59 -1.64
N SER A 223 -58.86 -11.57 -2.16
CA SER A 223 -59.63 -10.35 -2.42
C SER A 223 -60.67 -10.12 -1.33
N LEU A 224 -60.62 -9.00 -0.58
CA LEU A 224 -61.76 -8.34 0.10
C LEU A 224 -61.30 -7.18 1.02
N ASN A 225 -61.46 -5.92 0.56
CA ASN A 225 -61.78 -4.73 1.42
C ASN A 225 -61.90 -3.38 0.64
N ILE A 226 -62.13 -3.39 -0.67
CA ILE A 226 -62.31 -2.15 -1.47
C ILE A 226 -63.74 -1.59 -1.28
N GLU A 227 -64.08 -1.20 -0.05
CA GLU A 227 -65.34 -0.48 0.22
C GLU A 227 -65.29 0.45 1.46
N LYS A 228 -64.24 0.39 2.29
CA LYS A 228 -64.10 1.29 3.46
C LYS A 228 -63.30 2.58 3.21
N GLU A 229 -62.51 2.68 2.14
CA GLU A 229 -61.74 3.90 1.85
C GLU A 229 -62.57 5.01 1.19
N ASN A 230 -63.59 4.67 0.41
CA ASN A 230 -64.40 5.68 -0.32
C ASN A 230 -65.33 6.52 0.57
N HIS A 231 -65.51 6.16 1.84
CA HIS A 231 -66.33 6.94 2.78
C HIS A 231 -65.51 7.92 3.65
N LEU A 232 -64.17 7.82 3.68
CA LEU A 232 -63.30 8.74 4.40
C LEU A 232 -62.93 10.01 3.59
N ILE A 233 -63.05 9.94 2.26
CA ILE A 233 -62.64 11.01 1.33
C ILE A 233 -63.68 12.14 1.23
N LYS A 234 -64.89 11.96 1.79
CA LYS A 234 -65.99 12.94 1.73
C LYS A 234 -66.25 13.74 3.03
N SER A 235 -65.46 13.58 4.09
CA SER A 235 -65.70 14.27 5.38
C SER A 235 -64.52 15.11 5.90
N THR A 236 -63.53 15.44 5.06
CA THR A 236 -62.28 16.13 5.47
C THR A 236 -62.08 17.53 4.87
N ASN A 237 -63.15 18.13 4.33
CA ASN A 237 -63.10 19.47 3.72
C ASN A 237 -63.30 20.64 4.71
N GLU A 238 -63.53 20.39 5.99
CA GLU A 238 -63.75 21.44 6.99
C GLU A 238 -62.88 21.26 8.25
N TRP A 239 -62.24 22.35 8.67
CA TRP A 239 -61.52 22.55 9.94
C TRP A 239 -60.14 21.88 10.14
N TRP A 240 -59.13 22.38 9.41
CA TRP A 240 -57.74 22.40 9.92
C TRP A 240 -57.40 23.75 10.55
N ASN A 241 -57.56 23.85 11.87
CA ASN A 241 -57.15 25.04 12.62
C ASN A 241 -55.60 25.05 12.78
N LEU A 242 -54.94 26.06 12.19
CA LEU A 242 -53.48 26.19 12.06
C LEU A 242 -52.71 26.16 13.39
N SER A 243 -53.38 26.38 14.53
CA SER A 243 -52.83 26.28 15.88
C SER A 243 -52.45 24.85 16.27
N ASN A 244 -53.28 23.84 15.93
CA ASN A 244 -53.04 22.44 16.32
C ASN A 244 -51.94 21.77 15.48
N LEU A 245 -51.76 22.19 14.22
CA LEU A 245 -50.66 21.67 13.39
C LEU A 245 -49.28 22.05 14.00
N LYS A 246 -49.17 23.24 14.61
CA LYS A 246 -47.94 23.73 15.26
C LYS A 246 -47.52 22.90 16.49
N SER A 247 -48.46 22.41 17.31
CA SER A 247 -48.11 21.63 18.51
C SER A 247 -47.66 20.20 18.18
N VAL A 248 -48.28 19.57 17.16
CA VAL A 248 -47.88 18.24 16.69
C VAL A 248 -46.51 18.31 15.98
N LEU A 249 -46.32 19.26 15.06
CA LEU A 249 -45.04 19.45 14.35
C LEU A 249 -43.87 19.83 15.27
N THR A 250 -44.12 20.46 16.42
CA THR A 250 -43.04 20.80 17.38
C THR A 250 -42.62 19.63 18.25
N SER A 251 -43.53 18.69 18.60
CA SER A 251 -43.17 17.53 19.43
C SER A 251 -42.46 16.42 18.63
N GLU A 252 -42.98 16.00 17.48
CA GLU A 252 -42.27 15.08 16.58
C GLU A 252 -41.03 15.73 15.97
N GLY A 253 -41.13 17.01 15.57
CA GLY A 253 -39.99 17.79 15.12
C GLY A 253 -38.87 17.85 16.17
N ALA A 254 -39.19 17.88 17.47
CA ALA A 254 -38.19 17.81 18.54
C ALA A 254 -37.59 16.41 18.72
N LYS A 255 -38.37 15.33 18.60
CA LYS A 255 -37.85 13.94 18.63
C LYS A 255 -36.91 13.66 17.45
N ILE A 256 -37.30 14.08 16.24
CA ILE A 256 -36.48 14.01 15.03
C ILE A 256 -35.22 14.86 15.21
N ARG A 257 -35.31 16.08 15.74
CA ARG A 257 -34.15 16.95 16.01
C ARG A 257 -33.18 16.37 17.05
N ARG A 258 -33.68 15.65 18.07
CA ARG A 258 -32.87 14.91 19.05
C ARG A 258 -32.18 13.71 18.40
N ARG A 259 -32.90 12.88 17.62
CA ARG A 259 -32.32 11.74 16.87
C ARG A 259 -31.26 12.20 15.88
N ALA A 260 -31.57 13.17 15.02
CA ALA A 260 -30.62 13.71 14.04
C ALA A 260 -29.41 14.40 14.69
N SER A 261 -29.60 15.11 15.81
CA SER A 261 -28.46 15.68 16.55
C SER A 261 -27.61 14.62 17.24
N ALA A 262 -28.21 13.52 17.71
CA ALA A 262 -27.46 12.37 18.21
C ALA A 262 -26.68 11.68 17.09
N SER A 263 -27.29 11.45 15.91
CA SER A 263 -26.59 10.91 14.73
C SER A 263 -25.44 11.80 14.25
N ILE A 264 -25.63 13.12 14.21
CA ILE A 264 -24.59 14.08 13.81
C ILE A 264 -23.47 14.19 14.86
N ALA A 265 -23.80 14.07 16.16
CA ALA A 265 -22.80 14.02 17.23
C ALA A 265 -22.07 12.65 17.30
N ALA A 266 -22.71 11.57 16.84
CA ALA A 266 -22.14 10.24 16.74
C ALA A 266 -21.19 10.05 15.54
N LEU A 267 -21.10 11.03 14.62
CA LEU A 267 -20.09 11.09 13.56
C LEU A 267 -18.69 11.38 14.13
N ARG A 268 -18.16 10.45 14.93
CA ARG A 268 -16.71 10.22 15.04
C ARG A 268 -16.25 9.64 13.70
N PHE A 269 -15.87 10.52 12.78
CA PHE A 269 -15.47 10.15 11.42
C PHE A 269 -14.40 9.05 11.42
N ARG A 270 -14.79 7.84 11.03
CA ARG A 270 -13.88 6.77 10.59
C ARG A 270 -13.44 7.06 9.16
N ARG A 271 -12.39 6.40 8.68
CA ARG A 271 -11.90 6.57 7.28
C ARG A 271 -12.99 6.31 6.23
N GLN A 272 -13.91 5.38 6.50
CA GLN A 272 -15.08 5.08 5.67
C GLN A 272 -16.06 6.27 5.54
N ASP A 273 -16.23 7.07 6.59
CA ASP A 273 -17.12 8.25 6.56
C ASP A 273 -16.57 9.36 5.66
N VAL A 274 -15.24 9.46 5.51
CA VAL A 274 -14.59 10.43 4.61
C VAL A 274 -14.85 10.09 3.14
N VAL A 275 -14.82 8.81 2.78
CA VAL A 275 -15.19 8.34 1.43
C VAL A 275 -16.68 8.61 1.15
N ALA A 276 -17.56 8.35 2.12
CA ALA A 276 -18.98 8.67 2.00
C ALA A 276 -19.25 10.18 1.79
N LEU A 277 -18.45 11.07 2.40
CA LEU A 277 -18.50 12.51 2.14
C LEU A 277 -18.05 12.90 0.73
N ALA A 278 -17.17 12.11 0.10
CA ALA A 278 -16.69 12.31 -1.27
C ALA A 278 -17.53 11.58 -2.33
N SER A 279 -18.61 10.87 -1.94
CA SER A 279 -19.54 10.27 -2.90
C SER A 279 -20.30 11.36 -3.69
N PRO A 280 -20.58 11.15 -5.00
CA PRO A 280 -21.27 12.14 -5.84
C PRO A 280 -22.60 12.64 -5.24
N ALA A 281 -23.37 11.75 -4.60
CA ALA A 281 -24.61 12.11 -3.91
C ALA A 281 -24.39 13.08 -2.75
N THR A 282 -23.33 12.89 -1.94
CA THR A 282 -23.01 13.83 -0.86
C THR A 282 -22.48 15.16 -1.41
N ILE A 283 -21.70 15.16 -2.49
CA ILE A 283 -21.27 16.42 -3.13
C ILE A 283 -22.46 17.18 -3.71
N ILE A 284 -23.40 16.53 -4.39
CA ILE A 284 -24.63 17.17 -4.90
C ILE A 284 -25.42 17.77 -3.73
N ALA A 285 -25.60 17.03 -2.63
CA ALA A 285 -26.25 17.53 -1.43
C ALA A 285 -25.53 18.73 -0.79
N VAL A 286 -24.19 18.69 -0.72
CA VAL A 286 -23.36 19.77 -0.18
C VAL A 286 -23.37 20.99 -1.11
N LYS A 287 -23.40 20.79 -2.43
CA LYS A 287 -23.49 21.86 -3.43
C LYS A 287 -24.84 22.57 -3.34
N ALA A 288 -25.94 21.83 -3.41
CA ALA A 288 -27.28 22.38 -3.25
C ALA A 288 -27.41 23.14 -1.92
N LEU A 289 -26.86 22.60 -0.83
CA LEU A 289 -26.79 23.29 0.44
C LEU A 289 -25.89 24.54 0.40
N ALA A 290 -24.79 24.54 -0.34
CA ALA A 290 -23.86 25.68 -0.41
C ALA A 290 -24.44 26.85 -1.20
N GLU A 291 -25.11 26.56 -2.33
CA GLU A 291 -25.88 27.51 -3.14
C GLU A 291 -27.00 28.14 -2.29
N ASP A 292 -27.78 27.30 -1.63
CA ASP A 292 -28.90 27.64 -0.74
C ASP A 292 -28.48 28.39 0.56
N LEU A 293 -27.18 28.61 0.73
CA LEU A 293 -26.55 29.27 1.87
C LEU A 293 -25.64 30.44 1.50
N LEU A 294 -25.59 30.87 0.23
CA LEU A 294 -24.80 32.02 -0.25
C LEU A 294 -23.32 31.95 0.17
N TYR A 295 -22.66 30.82 -0.09
CA TYR A 295 -21.19 30.76 -0.02
C TYR A 295 -20.56 31.38 -1.28
N ASP A 296 -19.28 31.70 -1.21
CA ASP A 296 -18.56 32.22 -2.36
C ASP A 296 -18.45 31.18 -3.48
N ASP A 297 -18.52 31.65 -4.73
CA ASP A 297 -18.39 30.80 -5.92
C ASP A 297 -17.05 30.04 -5.92
N ALA A 298 -16.01 30.64 -5.32
CA ALA A 298 -14.69 30.04 -5.16
C ALA A 298 -14.71 28.74 -4.31
N THR A 299 -15.49 28.70 -3.21
CA THR A 299 -15.63 27.46 -2.44
C THR A 299 -16.42 26.40 -3.17
N ILE A 300 -17.50 26.79 -3.85
CA ILE A 300 -18.34 25.86 -4.63
C ILE A 300 -17.53 25.25 -5.77
N ALA A 301 -16.87 26.08 -6.59
CA ALA A 301 -16.02 25.64 -7.69
C ALA A 301 -14.88 24.72 -7.22
N ALA A 302 -14.28 24.98 -6.06
CA ALA A 302 -13.21 24.14 -5.54
C ALA A 302 -13.69 22.83 -4.89
N LEU A 303 -14.93 22.78 -4.38
CA LEU A 303 -15.59 21.51 -3.99
C LEU A 303 -15.88 20.66 -5.23
N GLU A 304 -16.42 21.26 -6.30
CA GLU A 304 -16.64 20.58 -7.58
C GLU A 304 -15.33 20.06 -8.18
N PHE A 305 -14.27 20.87 -8.19
CA PHE A 305 -12.97 20.47 -8.70
C PHE A 305 -12.44 19.22 -7.98
N HIS A 306 -12.38 19.24 -6.65
CA HIS A 306 -11.90 18.07 -5.91
C HIS A 306 -12.85 16.87 -6.01
N SER A 307 -14.16 17.08 -6.15
CA SER A 307 -15.12 16.00 -6.44
C SER A 307 -14.83 15.32 -7.77
N LYS A 308 -14.64 16.10 -8.84
CA LYS A 308 -14.34 15.57 -10.18
C LYS A 308 -12.98 14.85 -10.19
N MET A 309 -11.97 15.41 -9.53
CA MET A 309 -10.66 14.76 -9.40
C MET A 309 -10.73 13.45 -8.59
N PHE A 310 -11.49 13.41 -7.50
CA PHE A 310 -11.75 12.16 -6.77
C PHE A 310 -12.36 11.10 -7.69
N GLU A 311 -13.45 11.43 -8.40
CA GLU A 311 -14.13 10.47 -9.27
C GLU A 311 -13.23 9.98 -10.43
N ILE A 312 -12.49 10.89 -11.07
CA ILE A 312 -11.56 10.58 -12.16
C ILE A 312 -10.48 9.59 -11.68
N GLU A 313 -9.84 9.85 -10.54
CA GLU A 313 -8.75 8.97 -10.06
C GLU A 313 -9.25 7.60 -9.59
N VAL A 314 -10.46 7.50 -9.01
CA VAL A 314 -11.01 6.18 -8.63
C VAL A 314 -11.45 5.37 -9.87
N ARG A 315 -12.05 6.00 -10.89
CA ARG A 315 -12.35 5.33 -12.17
C ARG A 315 -11.06 4.83 -12.84
N ARG A 316 -10.04 5.69 -12.89
CA ARG A 316 -8.70 5.36 -13.39
C ARG A 316 -7.99 4.25 -12.61
N ALA A 317 -8.25 4.13 -11.30
CA ALA A 317 -7.75 3.01 -10.50
C ALA A 317 -8.46 1.70 -10.84
N LEU A 318 -9.79 1.74 -11.05
CA LEU A 318 -10.55 0.59 -11.52
C LEU A 318 -10.09 0.12 -12.91
N ASP A 319 -9.87 1.05 -13.85
CA ASP A 319 -9.40 0.73 -15.20
C ASP A 319 -8.00 0.07 -15.19
N ASP A 320 -7.08 0.57 -14.35
CA ASP A 320 -5.75 -0.03 -14.17
C ASP A 320 -5.85 -1.44 -13.55
N ALA A 321 -6.68 -1.61 -12.51
CA ALA A 321 -6.87 -2.90 -11.86
C ALA A 321 -7.52 -3.93 -12.81
N LEU A 322 -8.52 -3.53 -13.60
CA LEU A 322 -9.14 -4.40 -14.61
C LEU A 322 -8.21 -4.72 -15.78
N GLN A 323 -7.23 -3.87 -16.09
CA GLN A 323 -6.15 -4.21 -17.03
C GLN A 323 -5.18 -5.23 -16.41
N ALA A 324 -4.74 -5.02 -15.18
CA ALA A 324 -3.92 -5.99 -14.45
C ALA A 324 -4.61 -7.36 -14.33
N ALA A 325 -5.93 -7.39 -14.17
CA ALA A 325 -6.71 -8.62 -14.01
C ALA A 325 -6.73 -9.48 -15.29
N LYS A 326 -6.60 -8.86 -16.46
CA LYS A 326 -6.48 -9.56 -17.75
C LYS A 326 -5.11 -10.19 -17.92
N LEU A 327 -4.07 -9.59 -17.35
CA LEU A 327 -2.69 -10.06 -17.43
C LEU A 327 -2.38 -11.14 -16.37
N LEU A 328 -2.81 -10.94 -15.13
CA LEU A 328 -2.62 -11.86 -13.99
C LEU A 328 -3.94 -12.12 -13.25
N PRO A 329 -4.86 -12.92 -13.83
CA PRO A 329 -6.17 -13.20 -13.21
C PRO A 329 -6.06 -14.00 -11.89
N SER A 330 -4.97 -14.72 -11.66
CA SER A 330 -4.69 -15.43 -10.40
C SER A 330 -4.16 -14.54 -9.28
N TYR A 331 -3.80 -13.28 -9.56
CA TYR A 331 -3.20 -12.41 -8.55
C TYR A 331 -4.28 -11.72 -7.70
N ALA A 332 -4.63 -12.32 -6.56
CA ALA A 332 -5.66 -11.89 -5.62
C ALA A 332 -5.68 -10.37 -5.31
N ARG A 333 -4.51 -9.75 -5.19
CA ARG A 333 -4.36 -8.30 -4.92
C ARG A 333 -5.04 -7.44 -5.97
N VAL A 334 -5.07 -7.86 -7.24
CA VAL A 334 -5.73 -7.13 -8.33
C VAL A 334 -7.23 -6.98 -8.03
N TRP A 335 -7.89 -8.08 -7.71
CA TRP A 335 -9.33 -8.15 -7.45
C TRP A 335 -9.71 -7.36 -6.19
N ARG A 336 -8.85 -7.38 -5.16
CA ARG A 336 -8.97 -6.53 -3.97
C ARG A 336 -8.97 -5.04 -4.31
N VAL A 337 -8.05 -4.59 -5.17
CA VAL A 337 -7.97 -3.19 -5.58
C VAL A 337 -9.15 -2.79 -6.48
N ALA A 338 -9.59 -3.66 -7.40
CA ALA A 338 -10.79 -3.44 -8.22
C ALA A 338 -12.06 -3.34 -7.36
N SER A 339 -12.24 -4.24 -6.38
CA SER A 339 -13.31 -4.21 -5.38
C SER A 339 -13.30 -2.91 -4.58
N GLN A 340 -12.12 -2.49 -4.10
CA GLN A 340 -11.96 -1.23 -3.36
C GLN A 340 -12.34 -0.02 -4.22
N ALA A 341 -11.97 0.00 -5.50
CA ALA A 341 -12.32 1.09 -6.41
C ALA A 341 -13.84 1.17 -6.67
N LEU A 342 -14.50 0.05 -6.99
CA LEU A 342 -15.97 -0.01 -7.12
C LEU A 342 -16.69 0.47 -5.85
N THR A 343 -16.28 -0.06 -4.69
CA THR A 343 -16.80 0.33 -3.38
C THR A 343 -16.65 1.83 -3.13
N THR A 344 -15.51 2.41 -3.54
CA THR A 344 -15.18 3.84 -3.36
C THR A 344 -15.99 4.76 -4.27
N ILE A 345 -16.31 4.35 -5.50
CA ILE A 345 -17.26 5.06 -6.38
C ILE A 345 -18.70 4.95 -5.83
N GLY A 346 -19.00 3.85 -5.12
CA GLY A 346 -20.36 3.47 -4.75
C GLY A 346 -21.15 2.85 -5.91
N ALA A 347 -20.47 2.50 -7.01
CA ALA A 347 -21.04 1.78 -8.13
C ALA A 347 -21.05 0.28 -7.84
N ASP A 348 -22.11 -0.40 -8.29
CA ASP A 348 -22.27 -1.86 -8.31
C ASP A 348 -21.64 -2.61 -7.11
N GLN A 349 -22.30 -2.48 -5.96
CA GLN A 349 -21.88 -3.16 -4.72
C GLN A 349 -21.90 -4.70 -4.86
N ALA A 350 -22.68 -5.27 -5.78
CA ALA A 350 -22.71 -6.71 -6.02
C ALA A 350 -21.42 -7.17 -6.71
N THR A 351 -21.00 -6.50 -7.79
CA THR A 351 -19.72 -6.78 -8.44
C THR A 351 -18.53 -6.48 -7.52
N ALA A 352 -18.60 -5.40 -6.71
CA ALA A 352 -17.57 -5.12 -5.71
C ALA A 352 -17.40 -6.26 -4.69
N HIS A 353 -18.51 -6.84 -4.22
CA HIS A 353 -18.52 -8.00 -3.32
C HIS A 353 -17.95 -9.25 -4.01
N GLN A 354 -18.36 -9.54 -5.24
CA GLN A 354 -17.84 -10.67 -6.03
C GLN A 354 -16.32 -10.60 -6.21
N PHE A 355 -15.78 -9.42 -6.54
CA PHE A 355 -14.33 -9.22 -6.64
C PHE A 355 -13.61 -9.38 -5.29
N SER A 356 -14.26 -9.01 -4.17
CA SER A 356 -13.70 -9.24 -2.84
C SER A 356 -13.67 -10.73 -2.49
N GLN A 357 -14.71 -11.49 -2.85
CA GLN A 357 -14.75 -12.94 -2.63
C GLN A 357 -13.68 -13.64 -3.45
N LEU A 358 -13.58 -13.35 -4.75
CA LEU A 358 -12.56 -13.90 -5.64
C LEU A 358 -11.14 -13.62 -5.14
N ALA A 359 -10.88 -12.43 -4.57
CA ALA A 359 -9.60 -12.13 -3.94
C ALA A 359 -9.31 -13.02 -2.73
N THR A 360 -10.31 -13.29 -1.88
CA THR A 360 -10.18 -14.19 -0.72
C THR A 360 -9.99 -15.64 -1.15
N ASP A 361 -10.76 -16.12 -2.13
CA ASP A 361 -10.66 -17.50 -2.63
C ASP A 361 -9.28 -17.79 -3.24
N LEU A 362 -8.70 -16.81 -3.94
CA LEU A 362 -7.35 -16.90 -4.51
C LEU A 362 -6.24 -16.87 -3.43
N ASP A 363 -6.38 -16.04 -2.39
CA ASP A 363 -5.43 -16.04 -1.26
C ASP A 363 -5.45 -17.41 -0.54
N LEU A 364 -6.64 -17.97 -0.27
CA LEU A 364 -6.79 -19.29 0.36
C LEU A 364 -6.18 -20.41 -0.48
N ALA A 365 -6.42 -20.40 -1.80
CA ALA A 365 -5.81 -21.35 -2.72
C ALA A 365 -4.27 -21.27 -2.78
N SER A 366 -3.68 -20.12 -2.39
CA SER A 366 -2.23 -19.97 -2.28
C SER A 366 -1.66 -20.46 -0.95
N SER A 367 -2.38 -20.30 0.17
CA SER A 367 -1.91 -20.73 1.50
C SER A 367 -1.83 -22.23 1.68
N ASP A 368 -2.66 -23.00 0.96
CA ASP A 368 -2.67 -24.47 1.03
C ASP A 368 -1.39 -25.12 0.48
N GLN A 369 -0.52 -24.37 -0.22
CA GLN A 369 0.77 -24.85 -0.71
C GLN A 369 1.91 -24.77 0.31
N ASP A 370 1.85 -23.82 1.25
CA ASP A 370 2.94 -23.59 2.22
C ASP A 370 2.86 -24.55 3.43
N TYR A 371 1.66 -25.03 3.77
CA TYR A 371 1.40 -25.80 4.99
C TYR A 371 2.00 -27.23 5.02
N PHE A 372 2.63 -27.67 3.93
CA PHE A 372 3.23 -29.00 3.80
C PHE A 372 4.75 -29.07 4.08
N ASN A 373 5.42 -27.95 4.39
CA ASN A 373 6.88 -27.91 4.57
C ASN A 373 7.36 -27.69 6.02
N ASP A 374 6.49 -27.31 6.96
CA ASP A 374 6.86 -26.99 8.36
C ASP A 374 6.58 -28.15 9.34
N ALA A 375 6.35 -29.38 8.86
CA ALA A 375 5.89 -30.50 9.68
C ALA A 375 7.00 -31.32 10.38
N ASP A 376 8.28 -31.02 10.13
CA ASP A 376 9.43 -31.86 10.51
C ASP A 376 10.50 -31.17 11.40
N ASP A 377 10.28 -29.93 11.90
CA ASP A 377 11.35 -29.09 12.52
C ASP A 377 11.10 -28.71 14.01
N ASP A 378 10.25 -29.47 14.73
CA ASP A 378 9.78 -29.15 16.11
C ASP A 378 9.80 -30.36 17.11
N GLU A 379 10.84 -31.20 17.08
CA GLU A 379 11.23 -32.04 18.24
C GLU A 379 12.76 -31.92 18.47
N ASP A 380 13.19 -31.86 19.75
CA ASP A 380 14.59 -31.81 20.26
C ASP A 380 15.31 -30.44 20.43
N ASP A 381 14.74 -29.47 21.15
CA ASP A 381 15.52 -28.38 21.80
C ASP A 381 14.91 -27.87 23.15
N GLU A 382 14.09 -28.69 23.85
CA GLU A 382 13.83 -28.52 25.29
C GLU A 382 14.88 -29.28 26.11
N ASP A 383 16.08 -28.70 26.29
CA ASP A 383 16.88 -28.95 27.48
C ASP A 383 17.94 -27.86 27.75
N ASP A 384 18.34 -27.78 29.02
CA ASP A 384 19.49 -27.06 29.57
C ASP A 384 19.50 -25.50 29.74
N TYR A 385 19.10 -25.12 30.95
CA TYR A 385 20.03 -24.59 31.97
C TYR A 385 20.57 -23.14 31.83
N TYR A 386 20.08 -22.24 32.69
CA TYR A 386 21.00 -21.41 33.51
C TYR A 386 20.40 -21.00 34.86
N ALA A 387 21.09 -21.36 35.94
CA ALA A 387 20.77 -20.97 37.30
C ALA A 387 21.07 -19.48 37.57
N THR A 388 20.24 -18.85 38.39
CA THR A 388 20.45 -17.48 38.91
C THR A 388 21.42 -17.48 40.11
N PRO A 389 22.42 -16.59 40.14
CA PRO A 389 23.13 -16.21 41.36
C PRO A 389 22.56 -14.93 41.98
N SER A 390 22.46 -14.92 43.30
CA SER A 390 21.84 -13.88 44.11
C SER A 390 22.79 -12.76 44.58
N SER A 391 22.28 -11.53 44.60
CA SER A 391 22.50 -10.47 45.62
C SER A 391 23.92 -10.17 46.17
N SER A 392 24.46 -8.99 45.80
CA SER A 392 25.23 -8.06 46.65
C SER A 392 25.32 -6.70 45.91
N SER A 393 25.52 -5.50 46.48
CA SER A 393 25.66 -5.01 47.86
C SER A 393 25.05 -3.57 47.96
N GLN A 394 24.95 -2.99 49.16
CA GLN A 394 24.51 -1.59 49.38
C GLN A 394 25.70 -0.61 49.51
N SER A 395 25.52 0.69 49.19
CA SER A 395 26.05 1.82 49.98
C SER A 395 25.41 3.17 49.60
N THR A 396 25.35 4.10 50.56
CA THR A 396 24.59 5.37 50.57
C THR A 396 25.47 6.63 50.49
N THR A 397 24.95 7.72 49.88
CA THR A 397 24.98 9.16 50.32
C THR A 397 24.45 10.03 49.15
N SER A 398 23.31 10.74 49.22
CA SER A 398 22.93 11.96 49.97
C SER A 398 23.34 13.30 49.34
N ASN A 399 22.31 14.09 48.94
CA ASN A 399 22.23 15.56 48.85
C ASN A 399 23.17 16.33 47.89
N ASN A 400 22.60 17.02 46.87
CA ASN A 400 22.35 18.48 46.97
C ASN A 400 21.64 19.10 45.75
N ASP A 401 21.15 20.32 46.01
CA ASP A 401 20.33 21.26 45.24
C ASP A 401 20.61 21.53 43.74
N LYS A 402 19.50 21.92 43.08
CA LYS A 402 19.35 22.99 42.07
C LYS A 402 20.57 23.41 41.23
N ALA A 403 20.47 23.16 39.93
CA ALA A 403 20.89 24.14 38.92
C ALA A 403 19.95 24.08 37.71
N THR A 404 19.32 25.20 37.38
CA THR A 404 18.61 25.41 36.12
C THR A 404 19.64 25.84 35.08
N THR A 405 19.85 25.07 34.02
CA THR A 405 20.58 25.53 32.83
C THR A 405 19.81 25.16 31.58
N GLN A 406 19.49 26.18 30.79
CA GLN A 406 19.06 26.00 29.41
C GLN A 406 20.27 25.52 28.61
N GLY A 407 20.13 24.39 27.92
CA GLY A 407 21.06 24.00 26.86
C GLY A 407 20.53 24.55 25.55
N GLU A 408 21.12 25.64 25.06
CA GLU A 408 21.15 25.90 23.62
C GLU A 408 21.87 24.72 22.96
N TYR A 409 21.22 24.12 21.95
CA TYR A 409 21.91 23.28 20.98
C TYR A 409 22.17 24.18 19.78
N ASP A 410 23.43 24.55 19.60
CA ASP A 410 23.88 25.22 18.38
C ASP A 410 23.75 24.24 17.21
N ASP A 411 22.89 24.58 16.24
CA ASP A 411 22.83 23.91 14.95
C ASP A 411 24.09 24.31 14.14
N GLU A 412 25.20 23.59 14.32
CA GLU A 412 26.38 23.78 13.48
C GLU A 412 26.13 23.29 12.03
N ASP A 413 26.41 24.18 11.08
CA ASP A 413 26.26 24.01 9.64
C ASP A 413 26.93 22.74 9.08
N LEU A 414 26.14 21.67 8.87
CA LEU A 414 26.50 20.59 7.94
C LEU A 414 26.11 20.97 6.51
N THR A 415 26.85 21.92 5.96
CA THR A 415 26.88 22.25 4.52
C THR A 415 27.48 21.08 3.73
N THR A 416 26.65 20.08 3.41
CA THR A 416 27.03 19.03 2.47
C THR A 416 26.84 19.53 1.04
N GLU A 417 27.95 19.55 0.29
CA GLU A 417 28.00 19.99 -1.10
C GLU A 417 27.07 19.13 -1.97
N THR A 418 25.96 19.71 -2.43
CA THR A 418 25.16 19.12 -3.51
C THR A 418 25.91 19.28 -4.82
N GLU A 419 26.82 18.35 -5.14
CA GLU A 419 27.35 18.23 -6.48
C GLU A 419 26.21 18.00 -7.47
N HIS A 420 26.12 18.89 -8.46
CA HIS A 420 25.14 18.78 -9.52
C HIS A 420 25.42 17.56 -10.40
N LEU A 421 24.70 16.46 -10.18
CA LEU A 421 24.53 15.40 -11.16
C LEU A 421 23.84 15.97 -12.42
N LYS A 422 24.66 16.47 -13.35
CA LYS A 422 24.21 16.88 -14.68
C LYS A 422 23.72 15.64 -15.42
N TYR A 423 22.42 15.59 -15.65
CA TYR A 423 21.79 14.61 -16.53
C TYR A 423 22.31 14.77 -17.97
N THR A 424 23.26 13.93 -18.38
CA THR A 424 23.64 13.78 -19.79
C THR A 424 22.65 12.84 -20.47
N PRO A 425 21.86 13.32 -21.46
CA PRO A 425 20.97 12.44 -22.21
C PRO A 425 21.80 11.45 -23.05
N ILE A 426 21.39 10.18 -23.03
CA ILE A 426 22.00 9.13 -23.84
C ILE A 426 21.77 9.45 -25.31
N GLN A 427 22.85 9.72 -26.05
CA GLN A 427 22.78 9.82 -27.51
C GLN A 427 22.52 8.42 -28.08
N GLN A 428 21.39 8.27 -28.77
CA GLN A 428 21.10 7.08 -29.56
C GLN A 428 22.06 7.02 -30.76
N HIS A 429 22.98 6.07 -30.76
CA HIS A 429 23.79 5.74 -31.94
C HIS A 429 22.92 5.03 -32.98
N ASN A 430 22.36 5.81 -33.92
CA ASN A 430 21.80 5.28 -35.17
C ASN A 430 22.90 5.11 -36.21
N ASP A 431 23.76 4.10 -36.03
CA ASP A 431 24.75 3.69 -37.04
C ASP A 431 24.25 2.46 -37.83
N ILE A 432 23.31 2.70 -38.74
CA ILE A 432 22.97 1.74 -39.80
C ILE A 432 23.99 1.89 -40.92
N SER A 433 24.92 0.94 -41.05
CA SER A 433 25.76 0.82 -42.24
C SER A 433 26.14 -0.62 -42.62
N LYS A 434 25.24 -1.29 -43.35
CA LYS A 434 25.51 -1.93 -44.66
C LYS A 434 24.29 -2.69 -45.19
#